data_AF-A0A3M1FNI9-F1
#
_entry.id   AF-A0A3M1FNI9-F1
#
_cell.length_a   1.000
_cell.length_b   1.000
_cell.length_c   1.000
_cell.angle_alpha   90.00
_cell.angle_beta   90.00
_cell.angle_gamma   90.00
#
_symmetry.space_group_name_H-M   'P 1'
#
loop_
_entity.id
_entity.type
_entity.pdbx_description
1 polymer ?
#
loop_
_entity_poly.entity_id
_entity_poly.type
_entity_poly.pdbx_seq_one_letter_code
_entity_poly.pdbx_strand_id
1 'polypeptide(L)'
;PIILVVPIFFLLFRLGMTNSHFGLFLVYTGTRLPFGIWLLRSYFFGIPIELEEAAMVDGATRFQAFYRVILPQAIPGMISTAIFVFSVIWHEFLFASILLFSARKQTLSAGVASFLSEDWIYSWGVLMAAGVMVSLPLVIFYIFLQRYLIAGWGGGAVKG
;
A
#
# COMPACT_ATOMS: atom_id res chain seq x y z
N PRO A 1 12.77 -3.54 8.86
CA PRO A 1 12.98 -2.74 7.62
C PRO A 1 14.41 -2.17 7.50
N ILE A 2 14.93 -1.52 8.55
CA ILE A 2 16.21 -0.81 8.52
C ILE A 2 17.39 -1.73 8.16
N ILE A 3 17.41 -2.97 8.65
CA ILE A 3 18.46 -3.95 8.36
C ILE A 3 18.52 -4.33 6.87
N LEU A 4 17.39 -4.31 6.18
CA LEU A 4 17.30 -4.69 4.76
C LEU A 4 17.74 -3.56 3.81
N VAL A 5 17.93 -2.34 4.31
CA VAL A 5 18.24 -1.17 3.50
C VAL A 5 19.57 -1.31 2.78
N VAL A 6 20.62 -1.63 3.53
CA VAL A 6 21.98 -1.78 3.00
C VAL A 6 22.05 -2.85 1.90
N PRO A 7 21.58 -4.10 2.12
CA PRO A 7 21.64 -5.11 1.08
C PRO A 7 20.76 -4.77 -0.13
N ILE A 8 19.56 -4.20 0.06
CA ILE A 8 18.69 -3.78 -1.05
C ILE A 8 19.33 -2.66 -1.87
N PHE A 9 19.99 -1.70 -1.22
CA PHE A 9 20.72 -0.64 -1.92
C PHE A 9 21.81 -1.22 -2.81
N PHE A 10 22.67 -2.09 -2.27
CA PHE A 10 23.73 -2.72 -3.05
C PHE A 10 23.20 -3.59 -4.19
N LEU A 11 22.08 -4.31 -3.97
CA LEU A 11 21.41 -5.09 -5.01
C LEU A 11 20.96 -4.18 -6.17
N LEU A 12 20.17 -3.15 -5.88
CA LEU A 12 19.67 -2.23 -6.91
C LEU A 12 20.80 -1.44 -7.57
N PHE A 13 21.86 -1.11 -6.84
CA PHE A 13 23.02 -0.42 -7.38
C PHE A 13 23.72 -1.29 -8.43
N ARG A 14 23.94 -2.58 -8.13
CA ARG A 14 24.52 -3.54 -9.09
C ARG A 14 23.64 -3.75 -10.32
N LEU A 15 22.31 -3.66 -10.15
CA LEU A 15 21.35 -3.77 -11.25
C LEU A 15 21.18 -2.46 -12.03
N GLY A 16 21.83 -1.36 -11.64
CA GLY A 16 21.64 -0.04 -12.26
C GLY A 16 20.24 0.56 -12.04
N MET A 17 19.52 0.10 -11.01
CA MET A 17 18.14 0.48 -10.70
C MET A 17 18.03 1.50 -9.57
N THR A 18 19.16 2.02 -9.08
CA THR A 18 19.18 3.14 -8.15
C THR A 18 18.72 4.42 -8.85
N ASN A 19 18.18 5.36 -8.09
CA ASN A 19 17.61 6.61 -8.58
C ASN A 19 16.54 6.41 -9.66
N SER A 20 15.73 5.37 -9.51
CA SER A 20 14.63 5.01 -10.41
C SER A 20 13.36 4.70 -9.61
N HIS A 21 12.23 5.26 -10.05
CA HIS A 21 10.91 4.95 -9.48
C HIS A 21 10.57 3.46 -9.63
N PHE A 22 11.06 2.80 -10.69
CA PHE A 22 10.83 1.38 -10.89
C PHE A 22 11.61 0.52 -9.87
N GLY A 23 12.85 0.91 -9.54
CA GLY A 23 13.61 0.27 -8.47
C GLY A 23 12.93 0.41 -7.11
N LEU A 24 12.43 1.62 -6.81
CA LEU A 24 11.66 1.86 -5.58
C LEU A 24 10.35 1.06 -5.56
N PHE A 25 9.63 1.00 -6.68
CA PHE A 25 8.40 0.21 -6.82
C PHE A 25 8.64 -1.27 -6.46
N LEU A 26 9.68 -1.90 -6.99
CA LEU A 26 10.01 -3.28 -6.68
C LEU A 26 10.30 -3.50 -5.19
N VAL A 27 10.99 -2.56 -4.55
CA VAL A 27 11.27 -2.62 -3.11
C VAL A 27 9.99 -2.51 -2.29
N TYR A 28 9.11 -1.57 -2.64
CA TYR A 28 7.81 -1.44 -1.98
C TYR A 28 6.96 -2.68 -2.17
N THR A 29 6.88 -3.23 -3.38
CA THR A 29 6.17 -4.48 -3.62
C THR A 29 6.79 -5.61 -2.79
N GLY A 30 8.11 -5.86 -2.88
CA GLY A 30 8.76 -6.95 -2.16
C GLY A 30 8.61 -6.87 -0.63
N THR A 31 8.59 -5.66 -0.06
CA THR A 31 8.51 -5.46 1.40
C THR A 31 7.09 -5.37 1.93
N ARG A 32 6.12 -4.91 1.13
CA ARG A 32 4.72 -4.69 1.57
C ARG A 32 3.77 -5.79 1.13
N LEU A 33 4.05 -6.45 0.01
CA LEU A 33 3.21 -7.49 -0.56
C LEU A 33 2.98 -8.69 0.38
N PRO A 34 3.97 -9.20 1.15
CA PRO A 34 3.71 -10.31 2.07
C PRO A 34 2.60 -10.01 3.09
N PHE A 35 2.63 -8.81 3.67
CA PHE A 35 1.61 -8.38 4.62
C PHE A 35 0.26 -8.09 3.93
N GLY A 36 0.28 -7.51 2.73
CA GLY A 36 -0.92 -7.34 1.91
C GLY A 36 -1.59 -8.67 1.56
N ILE A 37 -0.82 -9.69 1.15
CA ILE A 37 -1.33 -11.06 0.92
C ILE A 37 -1.91 -11.64 2.19
N TRP A 38 -1.24 -11.45 3.33
CA TRP A 38 -1.72 -11.97 4.61
C TRP A 38 -3.07 -11.36 5.00
N LEU A 39 -3.25 -10.04 4.84
CA LEU A 39 -4.53 -9.36 5.07
C LEU A 39 -5.62 -9.84 4.12
N LEU A 40 -5.32 -9.91 2.82
CA LEU A 40 -6.25 -10.42 1.81
C LEU A 40 -6.68 -11.86 2.12
N ARG A 41 -5.72 -12.71 2.47
CA ARG A 41 -5.98 -14.10 2.87
C ARG A 41 -6.96 -14.14 4.04
N SER A 42 -6.78 -13.31 5.06
CA SER A 42 -7.71 -13.25 6.19
C SER A 42 -9.16 -12.96 5.76
N TYR A 43 -9.36 -12.14 4.73
CA TYR A 43 -10.69 -11.89 4.18
C TYR A 43 -11.24 -13.07 3.39
N PHE A 44 -10.43 -13.68 2.51
CA PHE A 44 -10.86 -14.86 1.74
C PHE A 44 -11.23 -16.05 2.64
N PHE A 45 -10.55 -16.23 3.77
CA PHE A 45 -10.88 -17.26 4.76
C PHE A 45 -12.25 -17.05 5.44
N GLY A 46 -12.79 -15.83 5.40
CA GLY A 46 -14.14 -15.55 5.90
C GLY A 46 -15.24 -15.88 4.89
N ILE A 47 -14.91 -16.19 3.64
CA ILE A 47 -15.89 -16.54 2.60
C ILE A 47 -16.15 -18.05 2.68
N PRO A 48 -17.41 -18.49 2.88
CA PRO A 48 -17.75 -19.91 2.93
C PRO A 48 -17.38 -20.63 1.63
N ILE A 49 -16.71 -21.78 1.74
CA ILE A 49 -16.27 -22.58 0.58
C ILE A 49 -17.45 -23.16 -0.20
N GLU A 50 -18.58 -23.35 0.48
CA GLU A 50 -19.84 -23.88 -0.05
C GLU A 50 -20.38 -23.00 -1.18
N LEU A 51 -20.05 -21.69 -1.21
CA LEU A 51 -20.42 -20.79 -2.30
C LEU A 51 -19.69 -21.12 -3.61
N GLU A 52 -18.42 -21.55 -3.52
CA GLU A 52 -17.65 -22.00 -4.70
C GLU A 52 -18.21 -23.34 -5.19
N GLU A 53 -18.47 -24.28 -4.28
CA GLU A 53 -19.02 -25.59 -4.60
C GLU A 53 -20.42 -25.50 -5.20
N ALA A 54 -21.30 -24.67 -4.65
CA ALA A 54 -22.64 -24.44 -5.19
C ALA A 54 -22.59 -23.91 -6.63
N ALA A 55 -21.72 -22.93 -6.91
CA ALA A 55 -21.53 -22.41 -8.26
C ALA A 55 -21.03 -23.48 -9.23
N MET A 56 -20.18 -24.40 -8.76
CA MET A 56 -19.70 -25.52 -9.57
C MET A 56 -20.78 -26.57 -9.85
N VAL A 57 -21.68 -26.82 -8.88
CA VAL A 57 -22.87 -27.66 -9.10
C VAL A 57 -23.80 -27.04 -10.14
N ASP A 58 -23.91 -25.71 -10.18
CA ASP A 58 -24.64 -24.95 -11.20
C ASP A 58 -23.94 -24.92 -12.59
N GLY A 59 -22.82 -25.65 -12.74
CA GLY A 59 -22.11 -25.81 -14.00
C GLY A 59 -20.99 -24.79 -14.24
N ALA A 60 -20.63 -23.96 -13.26
CA ALA A 60 -19.47 -23.08 -13.36
C ALA A 60 -18.16 -23.88 -13.24
N THR A 61 -17.17 -23.53 -14.07
CA THR A 61 -15.79 -23.98 -13.84
C THR A 61 -15.20 -23.32 -12.59
N ARG A 62 -14.15 -23.90 -11.99
CA ARG A 62 -13.47 -23.31 -10.81
C ARG A 62 -13.08 -21.85 -10.99
N PHE A 63 -12.53 -21.50 -12.16
CA PHE A 63 -12.17 -20.10 -12.44
C PHE A 63 -13.39 -19.18 -12.55
N GLN A 64 -14.50 -19.67 -13.13
CA GLN A 64 -15.76 -18.91 -13.18
C GLN A 64 -16.38 -18.73 -11.80
N ALA A 65 -16.40 -19.78 -10.97
CA ALA A 65 -16.87 -19.71 -9.59
C ALA A 65 -16.05 -18.70 -8.79
N PHE A 66 -14.71 -18.76 -8.88
CA PHE A 66 -13.84 -17.76 -8.28
C PHE A 66 -14.15 -16.34 -8.76
N TYR A 67 -14.12 -16.09 -10.07
CA TYR A 67 -14.22 -14.74 -10.62
C TYR A 67 -15.61 -14.12 -10.47
N ARG A 68 -16.68 -14.92 -10.57
CA ARG A 68 -18.07 -14.43 -10.55
C ARG A 68 -18.73 -14.48 -9.19
N VAL A 69 -18.31 -15.38 -8.30
CA VAL A 69 -18.96 -15.58 -6.98
C VAL A 69 -18.04 -15.14 -5.86
N ILE A 70 -16.81 -15.67 -5.80
CA ILE A 70 -15.90 -15.42 -4.67
C ILE A 70 -15.27 -14.01 -4.73
N LEU A 71 -14.76 -13.62 -5.89
CA LEU A 71 -14.02 -12.37 -6.07
C LEU A 71 -14.87 -11.12 -5.75
N PRO A 72 -16.15 -11.00 -6.18
CA PRO A 72 -16.98 -9.86 -5.81
C PRO A 72 -17.21 -9.72 -4.30
N GLN A 73 -17.32 -10.85 -3.59
CA GLN A 73 -17.47 -10.87 -2.13
C GLN A 73 -16.18 -10.44 -1.42
N ALA A 74 -15.02 -10.68 -2.02
CA ALA A 74 -13.74 -10.26 -1.50
C ALA A 74 -13.42 -8.77 -1.77
N ILE A 75 -14.16 -8.07 -2.65
CA ILE A 75 -13.90 -6.67 -3.02
C ILE A 75 -13.77 -5.74 -1.79
N PRO A 76 -14.66 -5.77 -0.77
CA PRO A 76 -14.52 -4.92 0.41
C PRO A 76 -13.22 -5.18 1.18
N GLY A 77 -12.79 -6.44 1.26
CA GLY A 77 -11.52 -6.83 1.86
C GLY A 77 -10.30 -6.40 1.04
N MET A 78 -10.41 -6.49 -0.29
CA MET A 78 -9.38 -6.00 -1.22
C MET A 78 -9.20 -4.49 -1.11
N ILE A 79 -10.29 -3.74 -1.06
CA ILE A 79 -10.27 -2.28 -0.89
C ILE A 79 -9.62 -1.93 0.45
N SER A 80 -10.04 -2.57 1.55
CA SER A 80 -9.46 -2.36 2.88
C SER A 80 -7.96 -2.62 2.92
N THR A 81 -7.52 -3.71 2.28
CA THR A 81 -6.10 -4.05 2.20
C THR A 81 -5.32 -3.06 1.34
N ALA A 82 -5.87 -2.66 0.20
CA ALA A 82 -5.25 -1.66 -0.68
C ALA A 82 -5.09 -0.32 0.04
N ILE A 83 -6.06 0.09 0.85
CA ILE A 83 -5.97 1.32 1.64
C ILE A 83 -4.84 1.25 2.66
N PHE A 84 -4.75 0.13 3.40
CA PHE A 84 -3.69 -0.07 4.36
C PHE A 84 -2.31 0.00 3.69
N VAL A 85 -2.12 -0.74 2.60
CA VAL A 85 -0.83 -0.77 1.87
C VAL A 85 -0.49 0.60 1.29
N PHE A 86 -1.47 1.30 0.69
CA PHE A 86 -1.29 2.64 0.17
C PHE A 86 -0.87 3.63 1.27
N SER A 87 -1.57 3.63 2.40
CA SER A 87 -1.26 4.53 3.53
C SER A 87 0.18 4.35 4.03
N VAL A 88 0.61 3.10 4.15
CA VAL A 88 1.96 2.76 4.60
C VAL A 88 3.03 3.13 3.57
N ILE A 89 2.76 2.96 2.27
CA ILE A 89 3.70 3.33 1.20
C ILE A 89 3.78 4.84 1.03
N TRP A 90 2.67 5.55 1.14
CA TRP A 90 2.62 7.00 0.98
C TRP A 90 3.50 7.71 2.01
N HIS A 91 3.49 7.24 3.25
CA HIS A 91 4.36 7.75 4.32
C HIS A 91 5.78 7.19 4.31
N GLU A 92 6.12 6.31 3.36
CA GLU A 92 7.43 5.69 3.33
C GLU A 92 8.50 6.74 2.97
N PHE A 93 9.41 6.95 3.92
CA PHE A 93 10.49 7.92 3.83
C PHE A 93 11.85 7.25 3.55
N LEU A 94 12.10 6.13 4.21
CA LEU A 94 13.45 5.60 4.39
C LEU A 94 14.03 5.02 3.10
N PHE A 95 13.27 4.23 2.34
CA PHE A 95 13.74 3.69 1.07
C PHE A 95 13.76 4.77 -0.02
N ALA A 96 12.76 5.64 -0.05
CA ALA A 96 12.74 6.77 -0.99
C ALA A 96 13.98 7.68 -0.83
N SER A 97 14.32 8.07 0.40
CA SER A 97 15.47 8.96 0.68
C SER A 97 16.82 8.36 0.29
N ILE A 98 16.96 7.03 0.40
CA ILE A 98 18.23 6.34 0.14
C ILE A 98 18.37 5.91 -1.32
N LEU A 99 17.27 5.50 -1.95
CA LEU A 99 17.28 5.01 -3.34
C LEU A 99 17.14 6.13 -4.36
N LEU A 100 16.48 7.25 -4.03
CA LEU A 100 16.21 8.37 -4.94
C LEU A 100 17.02 9.60 -4.54
N PHE A 101 18.27 9.67 -4.99
CA PHE A 101 19.18 10.76 -4.63
C PHE A 101 19.03 12.02 -5.51
N SER A 102 18.31 11.98 -6.63
CA SER A 102 18.01 13.19 -7.39
C SER A 102 16.78 13.92 -6.85
N ALA A 103 16.90 15.22 -6.56
CA ALA A 103 15.81 16.05 -6.05
C ALA A 103 14.51 15.95 -6.88
N ARG A 104 14.62 15.90 -8.22
CA ARG A 104 13.47 15.77 -9.13
C ARG A 104 12.75 14.43 -9.07
N LYS A 105 13.36 13.40 -8.46
CA LYS A 105 12.80 12.05 -8.37
C LYS A 105 12.33 11.72 -6.95
N GLN A 106 12.61 12.57 -5.96
CA GLN A 106 12.19 12.31 -4.59
C GLN A 106 10.67 12.22 -4.48
N THR A 107 10.18 11.32 -3.63
CA THR A 107 8.76 11.30 -3.27
C THR A 107 8.43 12.53 -2.46
N LEU A 108 7.16 12.94 -2.41
CA LEU A 108 6.73 14.08 -1.59
C LEU A 108 7.19 13.91 -0.14
N SER A 109 6.96 12.73 0.44
CA SER A 109 7.32 12.41 1.83
C SER A 109 8.83 12.48 2.10
N ALA A 110 9.68 12.00 1.16
CA ALA A 110 11.13 12.12 1.28
C ALA A 110 11.63 13.56 1.04
N GLY A 111 11.05 14.22 0.03
CA GLY A 111 11.43 15.57 -0.40
C GLY A 111 11.20 16.65 0.66
N VAL A 112 10.23 16.46 1.57
CA VAL A 112 10.05 17.40 2.70
C VAL A 112 11.32 17.48 3.55
N ALA A 113 12.10 16.40 3.67
CA ALA A 113 13.35 16.44 4.43
C ALA A 113 14.39 17.40 3.83
N SER A 114 14.32 17.69 2.53
CA SER A 114 15.20 18.67 1.89
C SER A 114 14.90 20.12 2.30
N PHE A 115 13.73 20.39 2.89
CA PHE A 115 13.39 21.70 3.44
C PHE A 115 13.88 21.89 4.88
N LEU A 116 14.43 20.84 5.51
CA LEU A 116 15.16 21.02 6.76
C LEU A 116 16.53 21.59 6.43
N SER A 117 16.70 22.88 6.68
CA SER A 117 17.95 23.62 6.49
C SER A 117 19.05 23.07 7.39
N GLU A 118 20.25 22.88 6.85
CA GLU A 118 21.44 22.52 7.64
C GLU A 118 21.85 23.65 8.63
N ASP A 119 21.47 24.89 8.30
CA ASP A 119 21.80 26.10 9.07
C ASP A 119 20.87 26.37 10.27
N TRP A 120 19.96 25.45 10.61
CA TRP A 120 18.96 25.60 11.69
C TRP A 120 17.98 26.79 11.54
N ILE A 121 18.04 27.52 10.41
CA ILE A 121 17.08 28.57 10.04
C ILE A 121 15.96 27.90 9.25
N TYR A 122 14.96 27.40 9.97
CA TYR A 122 13.82 26.73 9.37
C TYR A 122 12.74 27.73 8.97
N SER A 123 12.33 27.68 7.69
CA SER A 123 11.10 28.34 7.26
C SER A 123 9.90 27.49 7.68
N TRP A 124 9.41 27.72 8.90
CA TRP A 124 8.25 27.01 9.44
C TRP A 124 7.03 27.10 8.52
N GLY A 125 6.85 28.24 7.82
CA GLY A 125 5.77 28.38 6.83
C GLY A 125 5.89 27.38 5.68
N VAL A 126 7.10 27.18 5.15
CA VAL A 126 7.36 26.22 4.06
C VAL A 126 7.20 24.77 4.55
N LEU A 127 7.71 24.44 5.74
CA LEU A 127 7.57 23.11 6.32
C LEU A 127 6.10 22.74 6.59
N MET A 128 5.33 23.68 7.15
CA MET A 128 3.90 23.46 7.41
C MET A 128 3.11 23.33 6.09
N ALA A 129 3.40 24.16 5.10
CA ALA A 129 2.78 24.05 3.77
C ALA A 129 3.10 22.70 3.10
N ALA A 130 4.36 22.25 3.20
CA ALA A 130 4.78 20.95 2.69
C ALA A 130 4.07 19.79 3.41
N GLY A 131 3.93 19.87 4.74
CA GLY A 131 3.17 18.89 5.54
C GLY A 131 1.69 18.81 5.14
N VAL A 132 1.04 19.95 4.89
CA VAL A 132 -0.32 20.00 4.35
C VAL A 132 -0.39 19.35 2.97
N MET A 133 0.55 19.64 2.07
CA MET A 133 0.59 19.02 0.73
C MET A 133 0.81 17.50 0.80
N VAL A 134 1.63 16.99 1.71
CA VAL A 134 1.86 15.55 1.90
C VAL A 134 0.61 14.85 2.45
N SER A 135 -0.11 15.49 3.37
CA SER A 135 -1.30 14.91 4.01
C SER A 135 -2.57 14.98 3.15
N LEU A 136 -2.68 15.96 2.25
CA LEU A 136 -3.89 16.21 1.48
C LEU A 136 -4.33 15.01 0.59
N PRO A 137 -3.44 14.34 -0.16
CA PRO A 137 -3.82 13.16 -0.95
C PRO A 137 -4.32 12.00 -0.10
N LEU A 138 -3.75 11.81 1.09
CA LEU A 138 -4.18 10.81 2.06
C LEU A 138 -5.58 11.10 2.59
N VAL A 139 -5.86 12.36 2.95
CA VAL A 139 -7.18 12.79 3.42
C VAL A 139 -8.22 12.58 2.33
N ILE A 140 -7.92 13.00 1.09
CA ILE A 140 -8.80 12.79 -0.07
C ILE A 140 -9.08 11.30 -0.24
N PHE A 141 -8.03 10.48 -0.29
CA PHE A 141 -8.14 9.03 -0.46
C PHE A 141 -8.99 8.40 0.66
N TYR A 142 -8.77 8.80 1.91
CA TYR A 142 -9.53 8.31 3.05
C TYR A 142 -11.01 8.71 2.99
N ILE A 143 -11.34 9.96 2.62
CA ILE A 143 -12.74 10.43 2.51
C ILE A 143 -13.53 9.58 1.51
N PHE A 144 -12.93 9.25 0.35
CA PHE A 144 -13.60 8.43 -0.67
C PHE A 144 -13.71 6.96 -0.28
N LEU A 145 -12.80 6.46 0.57
CA LEU A 145 -12.65 5.03 0.81
C LEU A 145 -13.08 4.55 2.20
N GLN A 146 -13.26 5.45 3.17
CA GLN A 146 -13.73 5.14 4.53
C GLN A 146 -15.04 4.33 4.55
N ARG A 147 -15.94 4.53 3.57
CA ARG A 147 -17.19 3.78 3.46
C ARG A 147 -16.96 2.28 3.24
N TYR A 148 -15.85 1.91 2.58
CA TYR A 148 -15.49 0.52 2.34
C TYR A 148 -14.76 -0.10 3.54
N LEU A 149 -14.01 0.71 4.31
CA LEU A 149 -13.41 0.26 5.58
C LEU A 149 -14.47 -0.14 6.60
N ILE A 150 -15.54 0.66 6.73
CA ILE A 150 -16.65 0.39 7.66
C ILE A 150 -17.42 -0.88 7.24
N ALA A 151 -17.62 -1.08 5.93
CA ALA A 151 -18.24 -2.31 5.41
C ALA A 151 -17.37 -3.55 5.66
N GLY A 152 -16.05 -3.42 5.58
CA GLY A 152 -15.09 -4.52 5.81
C GLY A 152 -14.86 -4.88 7.28
N TRP A 153 -15.24 -4.04 8.23
CA TRP A 153 -15.01 -4.22 9.69
C TRP A 153 -16.24 -4.65 10.49
N GLY A 154 -17.38 -4.94 9.84
CA GLY A 154 -18.60 -5.35 10.54
C GLY A 154 -19.40 -6.48 9.87
N GLY A 155 -19.05 -6.92 8.67
CA GLY A 155 -19.83 -7.92 7.91
C GLY A 155 -19.40 -9.38 8.06
N GLY A 156 -18.23 -9.64 8.66
CA GLY A 156 -17.66 -11.00 8.78
C GLY A 156 -17.75 -11.63 10.18
N ALA A 157 -18.20 -10.88 11.18
CA ALA A 157 -18.51 -11.45 12.50
C ALA A 157 -19.95 -11.93 12.47
N VAL A 158 -20.08 -13.24 12.26
CA VAL A 158 -21.25 -14.07 12.53
C VAL A 158 -22.18 -13.41 13.56
N LYS A 159 -23.31 -12.86 13.10
CA LYS A 159 -24.49 -12.87 13.95
C LYS A 159 -24.94 -14.33 13.97
N GLY A 160 -24.52 -15.05 15.01
CA GLY A 160 -25.34 -16.12 15.56
C GLY A 160 -26.68 -15.57 16.02
#